data_AF-A0A7H4PX04-F1
#
_entry.id   AF-A0A7H4PX04-F1
#
_cell.length_a   1.000
_cell.length_b   1.000
_cell.length_c   1.000
_cell.angle_alpha   90.00
_cell.angle_beta   90.00
_cell.angle_gamma   90.00
#
_symmetry.space_group_name_H-M   'P 1'
#
loop_
_entity.id
_entity.type
_entity.pdbx_description
1 polymer ?
#
loop_
_entity_poly.entity_id
_entity_poly.type
_entity_poly.pdbx_seq_one_letter_code
_entity_poly.pdbx_strand_id
1 'polypeptide(L)' 'MRDRSGAGTSECAACSWLFLDLSRSRSRRWCSMATCGNRAKAQRHYHAIKATP' A
#
# COMPACT_ATOMS: atom_id res chain seq x y z
N MET A 1 -19.88 22.00 -5.23
CA MET A 1 -19.38 20.83 -5.98
C MET A 1 -18.04 20.46 -5.38
N ARG A 2 -17.93 19.35 -4.64
CA ARG A 2 -16.64 18.96 -4.02
C ARG A 2 -15.75 18.42 -5.13
N ASP A 3 -14.80 19.23 -5.54
CA ASP A 3 -13.69 18.82 -6.39
C ASP A 3 -13.01 17.62 -5.73
N ARG A 4 -13.33 16.41 -6.18
CA ARG A 4 -12.68 15.15 -5.77
C ARG A 4 -11.38 14.95 -6.58
N SER A 5 -10.80 16.04 -7.08
CA SER A 5 -9.61 16.00 -7.91
C SER A 5 -8.38 16.06 -7.01
N GLY A 6 -7.60 14.98 -7.04
CA GLY A 6 -6.18 15.04 -6.72
C GLY A 6 -5.82 14.62 -5.30
N ALA A 7 -4.86 13.70 -5.22
CA ALA A 7 -3.97 13.46 -4.08
C ALA A 7 -4.63 13.35 -2.68
N GLY A 8 -4.88 12.13 -2.21
CA GLY A 8 -5.05 11.87 -0.78
C GLY A 8 -3.73 11.57 -0.11
N THR A 9 -3.43 12.13 1.07
CA THR A 9 -2.32 11.63 1.90
C THR A 9 -2.76 10.34 2.59
N SER A 10 -2.08 9.24 2.30
CA SER A 10 -2.33 7.93 2.89
C SER A 10 -1.09 7.46 3.64
N GLU A 11 -1.28 6.78 4.77
CA GLU A 11 -0.17 6.17 5.52
C GLU A 11 0.11 4.76 5.00
N CYS A 12 1.38 4.42 4.82
CA CYS A 12 1.77 3.08 4.42
C CYS A 12 1.89 2.15 5.63
N ALA A 13 1.05 1.13 5.71
CA ALA A 13 1.06 0.15 6.81
C ALA A 13 2.38 -0.64 6.96
N ALA A 14 3.25 -0.67 5.94
CA ALA A 14 4.49 -1.46 5.97
C ALA A 14 5.70 -0.67 6.48
N CYS A 15 5.67 0.66 6.40
CA CYS A 15 6.80 1.51 6.80
C CYS A 15 6.39 2.72 7.64
N SER A 16 5.09 2.97 7.85
CA SER A 16 4.52 4.11 8.58
C SER A 16 4.86 5.48 8.00
N TRP A 17 5.19 5.55 6.71
CA TRP A 17 5.42 6.81 6.00
C TRP A 17 4.14 7.29 5.32
N LEU A 18 3.94 8.60 5.34
CA LEU A 18 2.90 9.28 4.57
C LEU A 18 3.31 9.37 3.09
N PHE A 19 2.38 9.08 2.19
CA PHE A 19 2.58 9.22 0.75
C PHE A 19 1.36 9.84 0.09
N LEU A 20 1.59 10.49 -1.07
CA LEU A 20 0.53 11.05 -1.88
C LEU A 20 -0.07 9.95 -2.77
N ASP A 21 -1.34 9.65 -2.49
CA ASP A 21 -2.20 8.82 -3.31
C ASP A 21 -2.86 9.66 -4.40
N LEU A 22 -2.18 9.73 -5.55
CA LEU A 22 -2.66 10.40 -6.75
C LEU A 22 -3.71 9.57 -7.51
N SER A 23 -4.09 8.38 -7.03
CA SER A 23 -5.05 7.53 -7.73
C SER A 23 -6.46 8.10 -7.65
N ARG A 24 -7.20 8.02 -8.77
CA ARG A 24 -8.55 8.55 -8.90
C ARG A 24 -9.56 7.96 -7.91
N SER A 25 -9.30 6.74 -7.44
CA SER A 25 -10.13 6.00 -6.48
C SER A 25 -9.56 5.92 -5.07
N ARG A 26 -8.42 6.58 -4.79
CA ARG A 26 -7.67 6.47 -3.53
C ARG A 26 -7.42 5.02 -3.10
N SER A 27 -7.00 4.20 -4.06
CA SER A 27 -6.82 2.76 -3.88
C SER A 27 -5.37 2.36 -3.61
N ARG A 28 -4.43 3.32 -3.58
CA ARG A 28 -3.03 3.01 -3.36
C ARG A 28 -2.82 2.72 -1.86
N ARG A 29 -2.37 1.50 -1.56
CA ARG A 29 -2.13 1.03 -0.19
C ARG A 29 -0.66 1.07 0.24
N TRP A 30 0.25 1.37 -0.70
CA TRP A 30 1.69 1.33 -0.49
C TRP A 30 2.38 2.58 -1.03
N CYS A 31 3.32 3.11 -0.26
CA CYS A 31 4.13 4.25 -0.68
C CYS A 31 4.93 3.97 -1.95
N SER A 32 5.36 2.73 -2.18
CA SER A 32 5.98 2.27 -3.42
C SER A 32 5.69 0.79 -3.62
N MET A 33 5.39 0.41 -4.86
CA MET A 33 5.23 -1.00 -5.23
C MET A 33 6.56 -1.77 -5.06
N ALA A 34 7.68 -1.14 -5.44
CA ALA A 34 9.00 -1.77 -5.40
C ALA A 34 9.47 -2.06 -3.97
N THR A 35 9.12 -1.20 -3.02
CA THR A 35 9.55 -1.33 -1.62
C THR A 35 8.48 -2.02 -0.78
N CYS A 36 7.40 -1.31 -0.46
CA CYS A 36 6.37 -1.79 0.47
C CYS A 36 5.42 -2.80 -0.16
N GLY A 37 5.14 -2.70 -1.47
CA GLY A 37 4.34 -3.68 -2.20
C GLY A 37 5.01 -5.06 -2.23
N ASN A 38 6.30 -5.12 -2.57
CA ASN A 38 7.07 -6.36 -2.55
C ASN A 38 7.22 -6.94 -1.15
N ARG A 39 7.47 -6.09 -0.13
CA ARG A 39 7.51 -6.54 1.27
C ARG A 39 6.20 -7.21 1.70
N ALA A 40 5.06 -6.61 1.35
CA ALA A 40 3.75 -7.18 1.64
C ALA A 40 3.52 -8.52 0.92
N LYS A 41 3.96 -8.65 -0.34
CA LYS A 41 3.90 -9.92 -1.09
C LYS A 41 4.76 -11.00 -0.43
N ALA A 42 6.00 -10.67 -0.07
CA ALA A 42 6.92 -11.59 0.61
C ALA A 42 6.37 -12.04 1.96
N GLN A 43 5.81 -11.12 2.76
CA GLN A 43 5.17 -11.45 4.03
C GLN A 43 3.99 -12.40 3.84
N ARG A 44 3.11 -12.16 2.86
CA ARG A 44 1.99 -13.07 2.54
C ARG A 44 2.50 -14.46 2.12
N HIS A 45 3.52 -14.51 1.28
CA HIS A 45 4.13 -15.76 0.84
C HIS A 45 4.74 -16.54 2.00
N TYR A 46 5.49 -15.87 2.87
CA TYR A 46 6.09 -16.48 4.06
C TYR A 46 5.05 -17.01 5.03
N HIS A 47 3.96 -16.26 5.27
CA HIS A 47 2.84 -16.74 6.09
C HIS A 47 2.13 -17.94 5.46
N ALA A 48 1.94 -17.93 4.14
CA ALA A 48 1.34 -19.07 3.43
C ALA A 48 2.21 -20.32 3.54
N ILE A 49 3.53 -20.21 3.33
CA ILE A 49 4.46 -21.34 3.49
C ILE A 49 4.45 -21.87 4.93
N LYS A 50 4.48 -20.99 5.93
CA LYS A 50 4.44 -21.42 7.34
C LYS A 50 3.11 -22.03 7.77
N ALA A 51 2.01 -21.65 7.11
CA ALA A 51 0.68 -22.18 7.40
C ALA A 51 0.41 -23.53 6.72
N THR A 52 1.26 -23.92 5.77
CA THR A 52 1.30 -25.29 5.23
C THR A 52 2.14 -26.15 6.18
N PRO A 53 1.55 -27.05 7.00
CA PRO A 53 2.32 -28.06 7.71
C PRO A 53 2.98 -29.06 6.74
#